data_AF-A0A0F7D4U7-F1
#
_entry.id   AF-A0A0F7D4U7-F1
#
_cell.length_a   1.000
_cell.length_b   1.000
_cell.length_c   1.000
_cell.angle_alpha   90.00
_cell.angle_beta   90.00
_cell.angle_gamma   90.00
#
_symmetry.space_group_name_H-M   'P 1'
#
loop_
_entity.id
_entity.type
_entity.pdbx_description
1 polymer ?
#
loop_
_entity_poly.entity_id
_entity_poly.type
_entity_poly.pdbx_seq_one_letter_code
_entity_poly.pdbx_strand_id
1 'polypeptide(L)'
;MELFGLFAGLAIIGILLLLFLFLLGIIKWLLQGFFLYQVADAKNLDLPLLAFLPFGTFYLGGQMYDGNILGKGQINPKTIGLIFAIAGLIVYVTGLSIGDIAISYIIMESIAFLGIFKAYSKSTGVAVLLAVLNIITAGIAAIIILFLYKRKLGEELSEPVVRDFEEPAETTAETETNVNTDDENRM
;
A
#
# COMPACT_ATOMS: atom_id res chain seq x y z
N MET A 1 -38.33 38.50 -16.77
CA MET A 1 -37.25 37.85 -17.55
C MET A 1 -35.92 37.85 -16.79
N GLU A 2 -35.58 38.89 -16.02
CA GLU A 2 -34.29 38.98 -15.30
C GLU A 2 -34.06 37.89 -14.24
N LEU A 3 -35.10 37.48 -13.51
CA LEU A 3 -35.01 36.41 -12.50
C LEU A 3 -34.68 35.03 -13.12
N PHE A 4 -35.25 34.73 -14.29
CA PHE A 4 -34.94 33.50 -15.04
C PHE A 4 -33.52 33.53 -15.62
N GLY A 5 -33.03 34.70 -16.05
CA GLY A 5 -31.64 34.88 -16.48
C GLY A 5 -30.64 34.69 -15.34
N LEU A 6 -30.95 35.18 -14.13
CA LEU A 6 -30.13 34.97 -12.94
C LEU A 6 -30.04 33.49 -12.55
N PHE A 7 -31.17 32.77 -12.52
CA PHE A 7 -31.18 31.34 -12.21
C PHE A 7 -30.48 30.51 -13.29
N ALA A 8 -30.62 30.86 -14.57
CA ALA A 8 -29.89 30.21 -15.66
C ALA A 8 -28.37 30.43 -15.54
N GLY A 9 -27.94 31.65 -15.22
CA GLY A 9 -26.53 31.96 -14.96
C GLY A 9 -25.96 31.17 -13.78
N LEU A 10 -26.69 31.09 -12.66
CA LEU A 10 -26.31 30.27 -11.50
C LEU A 10 -26.24 28.78 -11.84
N ALA A 11 -27.19 28.27 -12.62
CA ALA A 11 -27.22 26.88 -13.05
C ALA A 11 -25.99 26.54 -13.91
N ILE A 12 -25.58 27.41 -14.83
CA ILE A 12 -24.38 27.22 -15.66
C ILE A 12 -23.12 27.17 -14.78
N ILE A 13 -22.99 28.10 -13.83
CA ILE A 13 -21.86 28.10 -12.88
C ILE A 13 -21.84 26.79 -12.08
N GLY A 14 -23.00 26.34 -11.61
CA GLY A 14 -23.14 25.07 -10.88
C GLY A 14 -22.70 23.87 -11.70
N ILE A 15 -23.12 23.79 -12.97
CA ILE A 15 -22.74 22.71 -13.90
C ILE A 15 -21.23 22.72 -14.16
N LEU A 16 -20.65 23.90 -14.43
CA LEU A 16 -19.21 24.03 -14.67
C LEU A 16 -18.39 23.61 -13.44
N LEU A 17 -18.84 24.00 -12.24
CA LEU A 17 -18.20 23.61 -10.99
C LEU A 17 -18.30 22.10 -10.75
N LEU A 18 -19.47 21.50 -11.01
CA LEU A 18 -19.66 20.05 -10.88
C LEU A 18 -18.78 19.28 -11.87
N LEU A 19 -18.68 19.74 -13.11
CA LEU A 19 -17.81 19.15 -14.13
C LEU A 19 -16.33 19.26 -13.74
N PHE A 20 -15.90 20.42 -13.24
CA PHE A 20 -14.54 20.61 -12.74
C PHE A 20 -14.19 19.65 -11.59
N LEU A 21 -15.07 19.53 -10.59
CA LEU A 21 -14.90 18.61 -9.48
C LEU A 21 -14.90 17.14 -9.93
N PHE A 22 -15.73 16.80 -10.91
CA PHE A 22 -15.76 15.47 -11.50
C PHE A 22 -14.44 15.11 -12.20
N LEU A 23 -13.88 16.02 -13.00
CA LEU A 23 -12.56 15.80 -13.61
C LEU A 23 -11.46 15.65 -12.56
N LEU A 24 -11.47 16.50 -11.53
CA LEU A 24 -10.52 16.36 -10.42
C LEU A 24 -10.65 15.01 -9.71
N GLY A 25 -11.88 14.53 -9.50
CA GLY A 25 -12.16 13.21 -8.94
C GLY A 25 -11.58 12.07 -9.79
N ILE A 26 -11.76 12.13 -11.12
CA ILE A 26 -11.17 11.14 -12.04
C ILE A 26 -9.65 11.17 -12.00
N ILE A 27 -9.04 12.36 -12.09
CA ILE A 27 -7.59 12.51 -12.06
C ILE A 27 -7.03 11.97 -10.75
N LYS A 28 -7.62 12.35 -9.62
CA LYS A 28 -7.27 11.83 -8.29
C LYS A 28 -7.32 10.31 -8.28
N TRP A 29 -8.44 9.74 -8.73
CA TRP A 29 -8.68 8.30 -8.71
C TRP A 29 -7.66 7.53 -9.56
N LEU A 30 -7.39 7.99 -10.79
CA LEU A 30 -6.39 7.39 -11.67
C LEU A 30 -4.98 7.48 -11.09
N LEU A 31 -4.61 8.63 -10.52
CA LEU A 31 -3.30 8.83 -9.92
C LEU A 31 -3.08 7.93 -8.70
N GLN A 32 -4.09 7.80 -7.85
CA GLN A 32 -4.07 6.89 -6.72
C GLN A 32 -3.96 5.44 -7.17
N GLY A 33 -4.77 5.02 -8.15
CA GLY A 33 -4.73 3.68 -8.72
C GLY A 33 -3.38 3.35 -9.35
N PHE A 34 -2.77 4.30 -10.05
CA PHE A 34 -1.45 4.13 -10.67
C PHE A 34 -0.32 3.91 -9.65
N PHE A 35 -0.28 4.67 -8.55
CA PHE A 35 0.73 4.45 -7.52
C PHE A 35 0.45 3.20 -6.68
N LEU A 36 -0.83 2.90 -6.40
CA LEU A 36 -1.19 1.67 -5.71
C LEU A 36 -0.85 0.43 -6.54
N TYR A 37 -1.08 0.46 -7.86
CA TYR A 37 -0.66 -0.59 -8.77
C TYR A 37 0.85 -0.85 -8.66
N GLN A 38 1.68 0.20 -8.75
CA GLN A 38 3.13 0.04 -8.65
C GLN A 38 3.59 -0.52 -7.30
N VAL A 39 2.97 -0.06 -6.20
CA VAL A 39 3.28 -0.61 -4.86
C VAL A 39 2.85 -2.07 -4.76
N ALA A 40 1.67 -2.41 -5.28
CA ALA A 40 1.15 -3.78 -5.26
C ALA A 40 1.99 -4.72 -6.13
N ASP A 41 2.39 -4.28 -7.32
CA ASP A 41 3.25 -5.03 -8.24
C ASP A 41 4.65 -5.24 -7.64
N ALA A 42 5.28 -4.19 -7.11
CA ALA A 42 6.58 -4.29 -6.43
C ALA A 42 6.55 -5.19 -5.18
N LYS A 43 5.38 -5.33 -4.54
CA LYS A 43 5.16 -6.22 -3.40
C LYS A 43 4.64 -7.61 -3.78
N ASN A 44 4.47 -7.91 -5.08
CA ASN A 44 3.91 -9.15 -5.58
C ASN A 44 2.54 -9.51 -4.93
N LEU A 45 1.66 -8.52 -4.76
CA LEU A 45 0.31 -8.74 -4.23
C LEU A 45 -0.58 -9.43 -5.27
N ASP A 46 -1.65 -10.10 -4.80
CA ASP A 46 -2.62 -10.70 -5.70
C ASP A 46 -3.39 -9.61 -6.47
N LEU A 47 -3.44 -9.76 -7.79
CA LEU A 47 -4.22 -8.95 -8.72
C LEU A 47 -3.99 -7.42 -8.60
N PRO A 48 -2.76 -6.91 -8.86
CA PRO A 48 -2.45 -5.47 -8.75
C PRO A 48 -3.37 -4.55 -9.56
N LEU A 49 -3.96 -5.06 -10.65
CA LEU A 49 -4.91 -4.33 -11.50
C LEU A 49 -6.17 -3.88 -10.75
N LEU A 50 -6.51 -4.48 -9.60
CA LEU A 50 -7.63 -4.03 -8.77
C LEU A 50 -7.45 -2.60 -8.25
N ALA A 51 -6.24 -2.04 -8.32
CA ALA A 51 -5.98 -0.64 -7.97
C ALA A 51 -6.81 0.37 -8.77
N PHE A 52 -7.25 0.00 -9.98
CA PHE A 52 -8.07 0.84 -10.85
C PHE A 52 -9.56 0.54 -10.77
N LEU A 53 -9.99 -0.37 -9.90
CA LEU A 53 -11.41 -0.67 -9.72
C LEU A 53 -11.94 0.01 -8.45
N PRO A 54 -13.16 0.56 -8.49
CA PRO A 54 -13.86 0.93 -7.26
C PRO A 54 -13.86 -0.28 -6.32
N PHE A 55 -13.53 -0.08 -5.04
CA PHE A 55 -13.40 -1.12 -4.01
C PHE A 55 -12.22 -2.10 -4.17
N GLY A 56 -11.62 -2.23 -5.35
CA GLY A 56 -10.41 -3.04 -5.54
C GLY A 56 -9.20 -2.48 -4.76
N THR A 57 -9.17 -1.16 -4.55
CA THR A 57 -8.24 -0.49 -3.65
C THR A 57 -8.31 -1.03 -2.22
N PHE A 58 -9.51 -1.41 -1.75
CA PHE A 58 -9.71 -1.96 -0.40
C PHE A 58 -9.15 -3.37 -0.27
N TYR A 59 -9.27 -4.18 -1.33
CA TYR A 59 -8.67 -5.49 -1.40
C TYR A 59 -7.14 -5.43 -1.30
N LEU A 60 -6.52 -4.56 -2.10
CA LEU A 60 -5.06 -4.38 -2.09
C LEU A 60 -4.57 -3.76 -0.77
N GLY A 61 -5.30 -2.79 -0.22
CA GLY A 61 -5.00 -2.21 1.09
C GLY A 61 -5.03 -3.25 2.20
N GLY A 62 -6.07 -4.10 2.22
CA GLY A 62 -6.20 -5.18 3.20
C GLY A 62 -5.18 -6.30 3.05
N GLN A 63 -4.69 -6.60 1.85
CA GLN A 63 -3.57 -7.54 1.67
C GLN A 63 -2.27 -7.04 2.33
N MET A 64 -2.09 -5.73 2.50
CA MET A 64 -0.93 -5.17 3.17
C MET A 64 -1.04 -5.17 4.71
N TYR A 65 -2.09 -5.77 5.28
CA TYR A 65 -2.26 -5.88 6.74
C TYR A 65 -1.45 -7.02 7.40
N ASP A 66 -0.64 -7.77 6.64
CA ASP A 66 -0.04 -9.07 7.00
C ASP A 66 0.84 -9.11 8.26
N GLY A 67 0.23 -8.92 9.41
CA GLY A 67 0.72 -9.42 10.69
C GLY A 67 1.30 -8.39 11.65
N ASN A 68 1.74 -7.21 11.20
CA ASN A 68 2.26 -6.24 12.18
C ASN A 68 1.15 -5.49 12.93
N ILE A 69 -0.06 -5.33 12.37
CA ILE A 69 -1.20 -4.62 13.01
C ILE A 69 -2.07 -5.57 13.83
N LEU A 70 -2.40 -6.74 13.28
CA LEU A 70 -3.40 -7.67 13.82
C LEU A 70 -2.78 -8.94 14.44
N GLY A 71 -1.46 -8.97 14.63
CA GLY A 71 -0.73 -10.15 15.09
C GLY A 71 -0.30 -11.04 13.92
N LYS A 72 1.01 -11.30 13.81
CA LYS A 72 1.59 -12.07 12.70
C LYS A 72 0.98 -13.48 12.65
N GLY A 73 0.49 -13.86 11.47
CA GLY A 73 -0.03 -15.20 11.21
C GLY A 73 -1.42 -15.51 11.79
N GLN A 74 -2.10 -14.56 12.45
CA GLN A 74 -3.44 -14.81 12.99
C GLN A 74 -4.54 -14.80 11.92
N ILE A 75 -4.37 -14.01 10.85
CA ILE A 75 -5.38 -13.82 9.81
C ILE A 75 -4.70 -13.75 8.45
N ASN A 76 -5.26 -14.45 7.45
CA ASN A 76 -4.79 -14.37 6.08
C ASN A 76 -5.09 -12.95 5.50
N PRO A 77 -4.08 -12.21 5.02
CA PRO A 77 -4.26 -10.85 4.50
C PRO A 77 -5.24 -10.77 3.34
N LYS A 78 -5.31 -11.82 2.51
CA LYS A 78 -6.26 -11.91 1.41
C LYS A 78 -7.70 -11.86 1.91
N THR A 79 -7.97 -12.48 3.05
CA THR A 79 -9.28 -12.47 3.70
C THR A 79 -9.62 -11.07 4.22
N ILE A 80 -8.65 -10.34 4.79
CA ILE A 80 -8.86 -8.96 5.25
C ILE A 80 -9.18 -8.04 4.07
N GLY A 81 -8.40 -8.14 2.98
CA GLY A 81 -8.68 -7.42 1.74
C GLY A 81 -10.08 -7.72 1.22
N LEU A 82 -10.48 -8.99 1.20
CA LEU A 82 -11.79 -9.40 0.72
C LEU A 82 -12.92 -8.84 1.59
N ILE A 83 -12.76 -8.87 2.93
CA ILE A 83 -13.73 -8.29 3.87
C ILE A 83 -13.93 -6.80 3.59
N PHE A 84 -12.84 -6.02 3.43
CA PHE A 84 -12.98 -4.60 3.15
C PHE A 84 -13.62 -4.32 1.78
N ALA A 85 -13.30 -5.11 0.76
CA ALA A 85 -13.93 -4.98 -0.55
C ALA A 85 -15.44 -5.25 -0.49
N ILE A 86 -15.85 -6.32 0.20
CA ILE A 86 -17.27 -6.67 0.40
C ILE A 86 -17.98 -5.60 1.23
N ALA A 87 -17.40 -5.16 2.34
CA ALA A 87 -17.98 -4.10 3.17
C ALA A 87 -18.19 -2.80 2.36
N GLY A 88 -17.21 -2.42 1.54
CA GLY A 88 -17.31 -1.29 0.63
C GLY A 88 -18.46 -1.42 -0.36
N LEU A 89 -18.62 -2.59 -0.96
CA LEU A 89 -19.70 -2.88 -1.89
C LEU A 89 -21.07 -2.83 -1.19
N ILE A 90 -21.20 -3.39 0.02
CA ILE A 90 -22.45 -3.36 0.79
C ILE A 90 -22.87 -1.91 1.06
N VAL A 91 -21.95 -1.08 1.55
CA VAL A 91 -22.21 0.34 1.81
C VAL A 91 -22.70 1.06 0.56
N TYR A 92 -22.12 0.75 -0.60
CA TYR A 92 -22.56 1.29 -1.89
C TYR A 92 -24.00 0.87 -2.26
N VAL A 93 -24.37 -0.38 -2.01
CA VAL A 93 -25.69 -0.94 -2.39
C VAL A 93 -26.79 -0.57 -1.40
N THR A 94 -26.47 -0.23 -0.15
CA THR A 94 -27.46 0.10 0.90
C THR A 94 -28.30 1.37 0.67
N GLY A 95 -28.25 1.99 -0.51
CA GLY A 95 -29.13 3.11 -0.87
C GLY A 95 -28.82 4.41 -0.15
N LEU A 96 -27.59 4.55 0.35
CA LEU A 96 -27.09 5.78 0.96
C LEU A 96 -27.13 6.95 -0.03
N SER A 97 -27.26 8.17 0.50
CA SER A 97 -27.16 9.36 -0.36
C SER A 97 -25.77 9.43 -0.99
N ILE A 98 -25.64 10.14 -2.12
CA ILE A 98 -24.35 10.30 -2.82
C ILE A 98 -23.28 10.89 -1.88
N GLY A 99 -23.69 11.81 -0.99
CA GLY A 99 -22.80 12.39 0.03
C GLY A 99 -22.33 11.36 1.05
N ASP A 100 -23.25 10.53 1.56
CA ASP A 100 -22.93 9.48 2.53
C ASP A 100 -22.02 8.40 1.91
N ILE A 101 -22.24 8.05 0.64
CA ILE A 101 -21.36 7.15 -0.10
C ILE A 101 -19.96 7.74 -0.21
N ALA A 102 -19.83 9.02 -0.56
CA ALA A 102 -18.53 9.68 -0.70
C ALA A 102 -17.77 9.73 0.63
N ILE A 103 -18.44 10.11 1.73
CA ILE A 103 -17.84 10.15 3.07
C ILE A 103 -17.44 8.75 3.51
N SER A 104 -18.34 7.77 3.39
CA SER A 104 -18.09 6.40 3.80
C SER A 104 -16.94 5.78 2.99
N TYR A 105 -16.88 6.06 1.69
CA TYR A 105 -15.79 5.61 0.83
C TYR A 105 -14.44 6.14 1.32
N ILE A 106 -14.33 7.44 1.63
CA ILE A 106 -13.08 8.04 2.13
C ILE A 106 -12.67 7.43 3.48
N ILE A 107 -13.62 7.18 4.37
CA ILE A 107 -13.35 6.56 5.68
C ILE A 107 -12.86 5.11 5.49
N MET A 108 -13.59 4.31 4.72
CA MET A 108 -13.23 2.91 4.45
C MET A 108 -11.88 2.81 3.72
N GLU A 109 -11.62 3.71 2.77
CA GLU A 109 -10.34 3.80 2.08
C GLU A 109 -9.20 4.07 3.05
N SER A 110 -9.39 5.03 3.95
CA SER A 110 -8.39 5.40 4.95
C SER A 110 -8.12 4.26 5.93
N ILE A 111 -9.15 3.51 6.30
CA ILE A 111 -9.01 2.30 7.12
C ILE A 111 -8.26 1.24 6.32
N ALA A 112 -8.72 0.87 5.12
CA ALA A 112 -8.09 -0.16 4.30
C ALA A 112 -6.61 0.18 3.98
N PHE A 113 -6.25 1.46 3.92
CA PHE A 113 -4.87 1.90 3.67
C PHE A 113 -3.98 1.92 4.91
N LEU A 114 -4.48 1.66 6.13
CA LEU A 114 -3.64 1.55 7.32
C LEU A 114 -2.53 0.51 7.16
N GLY A 115 -2.81 -0.61 6.48
CA GLY A 115 -1.79 -1.62 6.13
C GLY A 115 -0.65 -0.99 5.32
N ILE A 116 -1.00 -0.23 4.29
CA ILE A 116 -0.06 0.51 3.43
C ILE A 116 0.72 1.55 4.23
N PHE A 117 0.03 2.39 4.99
CA PHE A 117 0.64 3.47 5.77
C PHE A 117 1.58 2.94 6.83
N LYS A 118 1.26 1.78 7.41
CA LYS A 118 2.17 1.11 8.33
C LYS A 118 3.33 0.47 7.62
N ALA A 119 3.11 -0.20 6.50
CA ALA A 119 4.20 -0.79 5.72
C ALA A 119 5.21 0.29 5.27
N TYR A 120 4.72 1.49 4.95
CA TYR A 120 5.54 2.67 4.67
C TYR A 120 6.26 3.22 5.92
N SER A 121 5.51 3.56 6.97
CA SER A 121 6.03 4.30 8.14
C SER A 121 6.73 3.44 9.19
N LYS A 122 6.56 2.11 9.13
CA LYS A 122 7.03 1.12 10.13
C LYS A 122 6.51 1.38 11.56
N SER A 123 5.56 2.29 11.76
CA SER A 123 4.97 2.64 13.06
C SER A 123 3.45 2.66 13.00
N THR A 124 2.78 1.96 13.91
CA THR A 124 1.31 1.95 13.98
C THR A 124 0.75 3.34 14.28
N GLY A 125 1.37 4.10 15.19
CA GLY A 125 0.90 5.43 15.56
C GLY A 125 0.95 6.41 14.38
N VAL A 126 2.05 6.39 13.63
CA VAL A 126 2.19 7.22 12.42
C VAL A 126 1.21 6.75 11.34
N ALA A 127 0.98 5.46 11.18
CA ALA A 127 -0.01 4.94 10.23
C ALA A 127 -1.43 5.42 10.53
N VAL A 128 -1.83 5.45 11.81
CA VAL A 128 -3.14 5.99 12.23
C VAL A 128 -3.22 7.49 11.95
N LEU A 129 -2.16 8.24 12.26
CA LEU A 129 -2.12 9.69 11.95
C LEU A 129 -2.24 9.94 10.44
N LEU A 130 -1.57 9.12 9.62
CA LEU A 130 -1.68 9.20 8.16
C LEU A 130 -3.10 8.85 7.67
N ALA A 131 -3.77 7.89 8.30
CA ALA A 131 -5.17 7.58 7.98
C ALA A 131 -6.11 8.74 8.34
N VAL A 132 -5.93 9.36 9.51
CA VAL A 132 -6.70 10.55 9.89
C VAL A 132 -6.43 11.71 8.92
N LEU A 133 -5.16 11.93 8.57
CA LEU A 133 -4.77 12.92 7.57
C LEU A 133 -5.41 12.63 6.21
N ASN A 134 -5.51 11.36 5.83
CA ASN A 134 -6.17 10.94 4.59
C ASN A 134 -7.67 11.28 4.59
N ILE A 135 -8.36 11.08 5.70
CA ILE A 135 -9.77 11.48 5.85
C ILE A 135 -9.90 13.00 5.69
N ILE A 136 -9.10 13.78 6.42
CA ILE A 136 -9.17 15.25 6.42
C ILE A 136 -8.84 15.83 5.04
N THR A 137 -7.94 15.19 4.31
CA THR A 137 -7.51 15.60 2.96
C THR A 137 -8.32 14.94 1.84
N ALA A 138 -9.44 14.28 2.16
CA ALA A 138 -10.31 13.59 1.21
C ALA A 138 -9.56 12.61 0.28
N GLY A 139 -8.56 11.91 0.80
CA GLY A 139 -7.79 10.90 0.08
C GLY A 139 -6.50 11.41 -0.60
N ILE A 140 -6.18 12.69 -0.53
CA ILE A 140 -4.96 13.23 -1.17
C ILE A 140 -3.70 12.70 -0.48
N ALA A 141 -3.70 12.58 0.85
CA ALA A 141 -2.54 12.07 1.59
C ALA A 141 -2.14 10.66 1.13
N ALA A 142 -3.10 9.78 0.83
CA ALA A 142 -2.83 8.45 0.33
C ALA A 142 -1.99 8.46 -0.96
N ILE A 143 -2.29 9.36 -1.90
CA ILE A 143 -1.54 9.49 -3.15
C ILE A 143 -0.09 9.83 -2.87
N ILE A 144 0.15 10.82 -1.99
CA ILE A 144 1.50 11.25 -1.61
C ILE A 144 2.26 10.09 -0.96
N ILE A 145 1.62 9.40 -0.01
CA ILE A 145 2.25 8.29 0.69
C ILE A 145 2.53 7.11 -0.25
N LEU A 146 1.62 6.78 -1.17
CA LEU A 146 1.84 5.75 -2.18
C LEU A 146 3.01 6.11 -3.11
N PHE A 147 3.11 7.36 -3.54
CA PHE A 147 4.25 7.86 -4.32
C PHE A 147 5.58 7.71 -3.56
N LEU A 148 5.61 8.18 -2.29
CA LEU A 148 6.80 8.06 -1.44
C LEU A 148 7.16 6.60 -1.17
N TYR A 149 6.14 5.75 -1.00
CA TYR A 149 6.37 4.33 -0.75
C TYR A 149 6.91 3.64 -2.00
N LYS A 150 6.36 3.92 -3.19
CA LYS A 150 6.90 3.47 -4.47
C LYS A 150 8.37 3.85 -4.61
N ARG A 151 8.72 5.10 -4.29
CA ARG A 151 10.12 5.57 -4.37
C ARG A 151 11.02 4.76 -3.44
N LYS A 152 10.61 4.60 -2.18
CA LYS A 152 11.33 3.81 -1.18
C LYS A 152 11.54 2.36 -1.61
N LEU A 153 10.52 1.71 -2.19
CA LEU A 153 10.65 0.35 -2.71
C LEU A 153 11.61 0.26 -3.89
N GLY A 154 11.64 1.29 -4.75
CA GLY A 154 12.63 1.36 -5.84
C GLY A 154 14.07 1.45 -5.33
N GLU A 155 14.31 2.18 -4.25
CA GLU A 155 15.62 2.26 -3.58
C GLU A 155 15.99 0.90 -2.95
N GLU A 156 15.08 0.28 -2.19
CA GLU A 156 15.29 -1.04 -1.56
C GLU A 156 15.56 -2.17 -2.58
N LEU A 157 14.97 -2.11 -3.77
CA LEU A 157 15.15 -3.12 -4.84
C LEU A 157 16.37 -2.86 -5.74
N SER A 158 16.95 -1.66 -5.69
CA SER A 158 18.10 -1.27 -6.51
C SER A 158 19.43 -1.41 -5.76
N GLU A 159 19.42 -1.60 -4.44
CA GLU A 159 20.63 -1.89 -3.69
C GLU A 159 21.19 -3.25 -4.12
N PRO A 160 22.43 -3.32 -4.65
CA PRO A 160 23.06 -4.60 -4.92
C PRO A 160 23.19 -5.32 -3.59
N VAL A 161 22.70 -6.55 -3.52
CA VAL A 161 22.93 -7.45 -2.38
C VAL A 161 24.44 -7.58 -2.24
N VAL A 162 25.05 -6.79 -1.35
CA VAL A 162 26.42 -7.00 -0.90
C VAL A 162 26.34 -8.29 -0.10
N ARG A 163 26.54 -9.39 -0.82
CA ARG A 163 26.90 -10.65 -0.19
C ARG A 163 28.28 -10.37 0.38
N ASP A 164 28.33 -10.07 1.67
CA ASP A 164 29.54 -10.27 2.44
C ASP A 164 29.84 -11.76 2.35
N PHE A 165 30.54 -12.13 1.28
CA PHE A 165 31.27 -13.39 1.23
C PHE A 165 32.35 -13.20 2.27
N GLU A 166 32.10 -13.65 3.50
CA GLU A 166 33.17 -13.99 4.42
C GLU A 166 34.09 -14.94 3.66
N GLU A 167 35.19 -14.39 3.18
CA GLU A 167 36.32 -15.09 2.60
C GLU A 167 36.82 -16.04 3.71
N PRO A 168 36.70 -17.38 3.55
CA PRO A 168 37.31 -18.26 4.52
C PRO A 168 38.82 -18.07 4.38
N ALA A 169 39.43 -17.55 5.45
CA ALA A 169 40.87 -17.44 5.56
C ALA A 169 41.50 -18.85 5.63
N GLU A 170 41.62 -19.52 4.48
CA GLU A 170 42.51 -20.68 4.35
C GLU A 170 43.93 -20.16 4.18
N THR A 171 44.62 -20.08 5.32
CA THR A 171 46.05 -19.86 5.38
C THR A 171 46.77 -21.13 4.91
N THR A 172 47.29 -21.12 3.69
CA THR A 172 48.31 -22.07 3.24
C THR A 172 49.64 -21.82 3.96
N ALA A 173 50.15 -22.82 4.68
CA ALA A 173 51.58 -22.99 4.93
C ALA A 173 51.90 -24.47 5.20
N GLU A 174 52.47 -25.12 4.19
CA GLU A 174 53.20 -26.38 4.29
C GLU A 174 54.47 -26.15 5.13
N THR A 175 54.79 -27.04 6.07
CA THR A 175 56.19 -27.42 6.38
C THR A 175 56.20 -28.78 7.06
N GLU A 176 56.87 -29.72 6.41
CA GLU A 176 57.23 -31.05 6.88
C GLU A 176 58.03 -31.01 8.19
N THR A 177 57.76 -31.91 9.14
CA THR A 177 58.85 -32.42 9.99
C THR A 177 58.56 -33.85 10.42
N ASN A 178 59.44 -34.71 9.94
CA ASN A 178 59.57 -36.14 10.15
C ASN A 178 60.03 -36.41 11.60
N VAL A 179 59.27 -37.16 12.39
CA VAL A 179 59.78 -37.89 13.56
C VAL A 179 59.18 -39.29 13.58
N ASN A 180 60.06 -40.24 13.28
CA ASN A 180 59.96 -41.67 13.44
C ASN A 180 59.87 -42.04 14.94
N THR A 181 58.93 -42.90 15.34
CA THR A 181 59.15 -43.90 16.40
C THR A 181 58.15 -45.05 16.29
N ASP A 182 58.73 -46.23 16.21
CA ASP A 182 58.22 -47.59 16.37
C ASP A 182 57.19 -47.82 17.50
N ASP A 183 56.60 -49.01 17.43
CA ASP A 183 55.83 -49.75 18.45
C ASP A 183 54.35 -49.37 18.66
N GLU A 184 53.46 -50.15 18.03
CA GLU A 184 52.50 -50.97 18.80
C GLU A 184 51.82 -52.03 17.91
N ASN A 185 52.48 -53.17 17.77
CA ASN A 185 51.86 -54.43 17.40
C ASN A 185 51.48 -55.19 18.68
N ARG A 186 50.27 -54.96 19.20
CA ARG A 186 49.64 -55.81 20.23
C ARG A 186 48.13 -55.89 19.99
N MET A 187 47.71 -56.86 19.17
CA MET A 187 46.73 -57.92 19.48
C MET A 187 46.36 -58.70 18.21
#